data_AF-A0A940B329-F1
#
_entry.id   AF-A0A940B329-F1
#
_cell.length_a   1.000
_cell.length_b   1.000
_cell.length_c   1.000
_cell.angle_alpha   90.00
_cell.angle_beta   90.00
_cell.angle_gamma   90.00
#
_symmetry.space_group_name_H-M   'P 1'
#
loop_
_entity.id
_entity.type
_entity.pdbx_description
1 polymer ?
#
loop_
_entity_poly.entity_id
_entity_poly.type
_entity_poly.pdbx_seq_one_letter_code
_entity_poly.pdbx_strand_id
1 'polypeptide(L)'
;MKSVDDLTFTDDFMFGEIMKNEEICKGVIERLLHIKVEKLELITLQETIAPYYETRGVRFDVYVKDSDKVYDIEIQNKKFAEIEKRTRYYQSMIDMDLLAKGANFKELKESYVIFICKTDPFDLSEPCYKVKSIFENHPEKLFNDKTHKVFYNASAYKKETDPEIYAFLQYISTNIPEDDFTSEIFDKVEANKRNEQFRSDYMRCNIHDFDIMEEGKEL
;
A
#
# COMPACT_ATOMS: atom_id res chain seq x y z
N MET A 1 -16.74 -7.48 -11.30
CA MET A 1 -15.70 -7.92 -10.34
C MET A 1 -15.41 -9.40 -10.53
N LYS A 2 -14.28 -9.88 -10.00
CA LYS A 2 -13.91 -11.31 -10.02
C LYS A 2 -14.80 -12.11 -9.07
N SER A 3 -14.88 -13.43 -9.28
CA SER A 3 -15.45 -14.33 -8.26
C SER A 3 -14.55 -14.36 -7.03
N VAL A 4 -15.11 -14.63 -5.84
CA VAL A 4 -14.31 -14.81 -4.62
C VAL A 4 -13.25 -15.88 -4.82
N ASP A 5 -13.60 -16.96 -5.52
CA ASP A 5 -12.72 -18.11 -5.71
C ASP A 5 -11.48 -17.75 -6.57
N ASP A 6 -11.61 -16.72 -7.42
CA ASP A 6 -10.56 -16.19 -8.30
C ASP A 6 -9.74 -15.06 -7.66
N LEU A 7 -10.07 -14.66 -6.42
CA LEU A 7 -9.31 -13.61 -5.73
C LEU A 7 -7.89 -14.07 -5.44
N THR A 8 -6.98 -13.12 -5.44
CA THR A 8 -5.58 -13.30 -5.11
C THR A 8 -5.20 -12.26 -4.07
N PHE A 9 -4.02 -12.39 -3.47
CA PHE A 9 -3.52 -11.40 -2.51
C PHE A 9 -3.51 -9.98 -3.09
N THR A 10 -3.34 -9.83 -4.42
CA THR A 10 -3.21 -8.51 -5.05
C THR A 10 -4.55 -7.83 -5.33
N ASP A 11 -5.69 -8.50 -5.12
CA ASP A 11 -7.00 -7.89 -5.34
C ASP A 11 -7.38 -7.00 -4.14
N ASP A 12 -7.74 -5.73 -4.38
CA ASP A 12 -7.83 -4.66 -3.38
C ASP A 12 -8.55 -5.06 -2.08
N PHE A 13 -9.72 -5.72 -2.17
CA PHE A 13 -10.46 -6.17 -0.99
C PHE A 13 -9.75 -7.29 -0.22
N MET A 14 -9.15 -8.26 -0.93
CA MET A 14 -8.38 -9.35 -0.32
C MET A 14 -7.08 -8.83 0.30
N PHE A 15 -6.39 -7.93 -0.40
CA PHE A 15 -5.18 -7.28 0.10
C PHE A 15 -5.45 -6.60 1.43
N GLY A 16 -6.50 -5.76 1.48
CA GLY A 16 -6.92 -5.12 2.71
C GLY A 16 -7.19 -6.14 3.82
N GLU A 17 -8.06 -7.12 3.57
CA GLU A 17 -8.43 -8.12 4.59
C GLU A 17 -7.23 -8.87 5.17
N ILE A 18 -6.29 -9.29 4.32
CA ILE A 18 -5.09 -10.01 4.76
C ILE A 18 -4.17 -9.08 5.57
N MET A 19 -4.05 -7.82 5.17
CA MET A 19 -3.21 -6.82 5.84
C MET A 19 -3.79 -6.35 7.19
N LYS A 20 -5.02 -6.76 7.57
CA LYS A 20 -5.50 -6.63 8.97
C LYS A 20 -4.70 -7.48 9.95
N ASN A 21 -4.10 -8.56 9.47
CA ASN A 21 -3.28 -9.41 10.31
C ASN A 21 -1.96 -8.69 10.64
N GLU A 22 -1.78 -8.33 11.90
CA GLU A 22 -0.65 -7.52 12.36
C GLU A 22 0.72 -8.12 11.99
N GLU A 23 0.88 -9.45 12.15
CA GLU A 23 2.13 -10.14 11.81
C GLU A 23 2.44 -10.10 10.31
N ILE A 24 1.43 -10.28 9.45
CA ILE A 24 1.62 -10.14 7.99
C ILE A 24 1.93 -8.71 7.63
N CYS A 25 1.14 -7.75 8.13
CA CYS A 25 1.33 -6.34 7.84
C CYS A 25 2.74 -5.88 8.22
N LYS A 26 3.17 -6.23 9.43
CA LYS A 26 4.52 -6.02 9.91
C LYS A 26 5.55 -6.71 9.02
N GLY A 27 5.38 -8.00 8.72
CA GLY A 27 6.29 -8.76 7.87
C GLY A 27 6.44 -8.19 6.45
N VAL A 28 5.39 -7.55 5.90
CA VAL A 28 5.46 -6.81 4.64
C VAL A 28 6.30 -5.54 4.81
N ILE A 29 6.02 -4.71 5.82
CA ILE A 29 6.76 -3.45 6.05
C ILE A 29 8.25 -3.73 6.27
N GLU A 30 8.58 -4.69 7.12
CA GLU A 30 9.97 -5.00 7.48
C GLU A 30 10.77 -5.49 6.25
N ARG A 31 10.16 -6.31 5.38
CA ARG A 31 10.78 -6.76 4.11
C ARG A 31 10.97 -5.60 3.13
N LEU A 32 9.94 -4.79 2.90
CA LEU A 32 9.97 -3.72 1.90
C LEU A 32 10.85 -2.52 2.30
N LEU A 33 11.08 -2.32 3.59
CA LEU A 33 11.86 -1.16 4.04
C LEU A 33 13.21 -1.53 4.66
N HIS A 34 13.44 -2.82 4.98
CA HIS A 34 14.57 -3.29 5.79
C HIS A 34 14.70 -2.53 7.11
N ILE A 35 13.56 -2.26 7.74
CA ILE A 35 13.49 -1.65 9.07
C ILE A 35 12.83 -2.63 10.01
N LYS A 36 13.10 -2.50 11.31
CA LYS A 36 12.37 -3.22 12.33
C LYS A 36 11.18 -2.38 12.77
N VAL A 37 10.00 -2.99 12.78
CA VAL A 37 8.77 -2.38 13.30
C VAL A 37 8.56 -2.92 14.71
N GLU A 38 8.56 -2.07 15.71
CA GLU A 38 8.41 -2.55 17.10
C GLU A 38 6.98 -3.01 17.35
N LYS A 39 6.02 -2.11 17.16
CA LYS A 39 4.60 -2.36 17.39
C LYS A 39 3.74 -1.48 16.49
N LEU A 40 2.70 -2.06 15.89
CA LEU A 40 1.72 -1.29 15.16
C LEU A 40 0.68 -0.73 16.14
N GLU A 41 0.52 0.59 16.17
CA GLU A 41 -0.44 1.28 17.02
C GLU A 41 -1.85 1.25 16.41
N LEU A 42 -1.91 1.32 15.08
CA LEU A 42 -3.16 1.35 14.33
C LEU A 42 -2.93 0.79 12.92
N ILE A 43 -3.84 -0.08 12.46
CA ILE A 43 -3.94 -0.54 11.08
C ILE A 43 -5.35 -0.19 10.60
N THR A 44 -5.45 0.69 9.62
CA THR A 44 -6.72 1.09 9.03
C THR A 44 -6.71 0.77 7.55
N LEU A 45 -7.75 0.09 7.09
CA LEU A 45 -7.91 -0.23 5.68
C LEU A 45 -8.89 0.72 5.03
N GLN A 46 -8.64 1.04 3.77
CA GLN A 46 -9.52 1.89 2.99
C GLN A 46 -9.83 3.23 3.70
N GLU A 47 -8.81 3.77 4.38
CA GLU A 47 -8.97 4.98 5.20
C GLU A 47 -9.25 6.17 4.30
N THR A 48 -10.44 6.76 4.45
CA THR A 48 -10.85 7.90 3.64
C THR A 48 -10.57 9.20 4.38
N ILE A 49 -9.62 9.97 3.89
CA ILE A 49 -9.33 11.30 4.43
C ILE A 49 -9.89 12.35 3.48
N ALA A 50 -10.85 13.13 3.95
CA ALA A 50 -11.47 14.22 3.22
C ALA A 50 -11.33 15.52 4.05
N PRO A 51 -10.46 16.46 3.64
CA PRO A 51 -10.19 17.65 4.43
C PRO A 51 -11.38 18.64 4.46
N TYR A 52 -12.22 18.63 3.41
CA TYR A 52 -13.47 19.40 3.29
C TYR A 52 -14.49 18.66 2.40
N TYR A 53 -15.79 18.98 2.52
CA TYR A 53 -16.88 18.37 1.73
C TYR A 53 -16.68 18.46 0.20
N GLU A 54 -15.94 19.46 -0.31
CA GLU A 54 -15.76 19.71 -1.75
C GLU A 54 -14.35 19.32 -2.27
N THR A 55 -13.45 18.84 -1.41
CA THR A 55 -12.11 18.45 -1.83
C THR A 55 -12.06 16.97 -2.17
N ARG A 56 -11.34 16.61 -3.24
CA ARG A 56 -10.98 15.20 -3.51
C ARG A 56 -10.32 14.66 -2.25
N GLY A 57 -10.80 13.54 -1.73
CA GLY A 57 -10.14 12.81 -0.64
C GLY A 57 -9.19 11.74 -1.18
N VAL A 58 -8.51 11.05 -0.27
CA VAL A 58 -7.76 9.81 -0.56
C VAL A 58 -8.41 8.65 0.17
N ARG A 59 -8.40 7.46 -0.45
CA ARG A 59 -8.67 6.19 0.22
C ARG A 59 -7.37 5.39 0.22
N PHE A 60 -6.75 5.24 1.39
CA PHE A 60 -5.52 4.46 1.53
C PHE A 60 -5.84 2.98 1.62
N ASP A 61 -5.18 2.13 0.84
CA ASP A 61 -5.42 0.69 0.87
C ASP A 61 -5.08 0.12 2.26
N VAL A 62 -3.88 0.40 2.76
CA VAL A 62 -3.41 0.01 4.10
C VAL A 62 -2.65 1.18 4.73
N TYR A 63 -3.26 1.80 5.73
CA TYR A 63 -2.70 2.92 6.49
C TYR A 63 -2.31 2.49 7.90
N VAL A 64 -1.03 2.61 8.23
CA VAL A 64 -0.43 2.04 9.43
C VAL A 64 0.33 3.10 10.21
N LYS A 65 0.13 3.13 11.53
CA LYS A 65 0.88 4.01 12.44
C LYS A 65 1.71 3.17 13.40
N ASP A 66 2.98 3.55 13.54
CA ASP A 66 3.92 3.14 14.59
C ASP A 66 4.21 4.39 15.45
N SER A 67 4.93 4.24 16.56
CA SER A 67 5.28 5.29 17.52
C SER A 67 5.85 6.56 16.89
N ASP A 68 6.80 6.46 15.95
CA ASP A 68 7.47 7.59 15.29
C ASP A 68 7.33 7.58 13.76
N LYS A 69 6.63 6.59 13.20
CA LYS A 69 6.51 6.37 11.76
C LYS A 69 5.08 6.14 11.31
N VAL A 70 4.82 6.46 10.05
CA VAL A 70 3.56 6.16 9.36
C VAL A 70 3.85 5.54 8.01
N TYR A 71 3.06 4.53 7.66
CA TYR A 71 3.16 3.80 6.41
C TYR A 71 1.82 3.82 5.70
N ASP A 72 1.86 4.20 4.43
CA ASP A 72 0.80 4.00 3.48
C ASP A 72 1.28 2.97 2.46
N ILE A 73 0.56 1.85 2.33
CA ILE A 73 0.94 0.72 1.46
C ILE A 73 -0.20 0.48 0.47
N GLU A 74 0.12 0.66 -0.80
CA GLU A 74 -0.82 0.61 -1.91
C GLU A 74 -0.45 -0.52 -2.85
N ILE A 75 -1.44 -1.31 -3.28
CA ILE A 75 -1.22 -2.35 -4.29
C ILE A 75 -1.81 -1.92 -5.63
N GLN A 76 -1.03 -2.05 -6.71
CA GLN A 76 -1.44 -1.57 -8.04
C GLN A 76 -1.43 -2.72 -9.06
N ASN A 77 -2.63 -3.18 -9.42
CA ASN A 77 -2.82 -4.19 -10.46
C ASN A 77 -2.70 -3.64 -11.89
N LYS A 78 -2.79 -2.32 -12.05
CA LYS A 78 -2.72 -1.62 -13.34
C LYS A 78 -1.75 -0.45 -13.22
N LYS A 79 -1.13 -0.10 -14.34
CA LYS A 79 -0.34 1.13 -14.43
C LYS A 79 -1.29 2.33 -14.42
N PHE A 80 -1.08 3.25 -13.48
CA PHE A 80 -1.80 4.51 -13.41
C PHE A 80 -0.93 5.65 -13.93
N ALA A 81 -1.55 6.60 -14.63
CA ALA A 81 -0.88 7.85 -14.96
C ALA A 81 -0.68 8.69 -13.68
N GLU A 82 0.36 9.53 -13.68
CA GLU A 82 0.60 10.54 -12.63
C GLU A 82 0.86 9.97 -11.22
N ILE A 83 1.47 8.79 -11.11
CA ILE A 83 1.79 8.16 -9.82
C ILE A 83 2.61 9.07 -8.92
N GLU A 84 3.48 9.91 -9.49
CA GLU A 84 4.29 10.89 -8.77
C GLU A 84 3.43 11.97 -8.09
N LYS A 85 2.42 12.49 -8.81
CA LYS A 85 1.48 13.49 -8.27
C LYS A 85 0.56 12.87 -7.22
N ARG A 86 0.10 11.62 -7.45
CA ARG A 86 -0.70 10.85 -6.48
C ARG A 86 0.09 10.62 -5.20
N THR A 87 1.34 10.19 -5.31
CA THR A 87 2.24 9.99 -4.17
C THR A 87 2.45 11.27 -3.38
N ARG A 88 2.67 12.42 -4.05
CA ARG A 88 2.78 13.72 -3.37
C ARG A 88 1.49 14.07 -2.62
N TYR A 89 0.34 13.83 -3.26
CA TYR A 89 -0.95 14.10 -2.64
C TYR A 89 -1.18 13.24 -1.40
N TYR A 90 -0.85 11.95 -1.46
CA TYR A 90 -0.93 11.02 -0.33
C TYR A 90 -0.09 11.48 0.85
N GLN A 91 1.15 11.90 0.58
CA GLN A 91 2.03 12.48 1.58
C GLN A 91 1.38 13.67 2.32
N SER A 92 0.74 14.59 1.58
CA SER A 92 0.03 15.72 2.18
C SER A 92 -1.18 15.30 3.01
N MET A 93 -1.86 14.23 2.62
CA MET A 93 -3.00 13.68 3.38
C MET A 93 -2.55 13.05 4.70
N ILE A 94 -1.41 12.36 4.70
CA ILE A 94 -0.77 11.83 5.92
C ILE A 94 -0.42 12.99 6.87
N ASP A 95 0.21 14.05 6.37
CA ASP A 95 0.58 15.19 7.21
C ASP A 95 -0.65 15.89 7.81
N MET A 96 -1.76 15.98 7.06
CA MET A 96 -3.02 16.55 7.55
C MET A 96 -3.69 15.69 8.62
N ASP A 97 -3.61 14.37 8.52
CA ASP A 97 -4.11 13.45 9.54
C ASP A 97 -3.30 13.55 10.84
N LEU A 98 -1.98 13.69 10.72
CA LEU A 98 -1.08 13.75 11.87
C LEU A 98 -1.10 15.12 12.58
N LEU A 99 -1.30 16.22 11.84
CA LEU A 99 -1.24 17.56 12.40
C LEU A 99 -2.62 18.08 12.82
N ALA A 100 -2.90 17.97 14.11
CA ALA A 100 -4.02 18.68 14.72
C ALA A 100 -3.81 20.21 14.66
N LYS A 101 -4.92 20.96 14.71
CA LYS A 101 -4.89 22.42 14.72
C LYS A 101 -4.05 22.95 15.90
N GLY A 102 -2.97 23.67 15.59
CA GLY A 102 -2.06 24.26 16.57
C GLY A 102 -0.87 23.39 16.98
N ALA A 103 -0.74 22.17 16.43
CA ALA A 103 0.40 21.28 16.64
C ALA A 103 1.70 21.85 16.03
N ASN A 104 2.84 21.45 16.60
CA ASN A 104 4.16 21.82 16.08
C ASN A 104 4.59 20.86 14.96
N PHE A 105 5.26 21.35 13.91
CA PHE A 105 5.79 20.47 12.85
C PHE A 105 6.80 19.42 13.35
N LYS A 106 7.40 19.59 14.52
CA LYS A 106 8.22 18.55 15.18
C LYS A 106 7.44 17.28 15.55
N GLU A 107 6.11 17.36 15.58
CA GLU A 107 5.21 16.24 15.86
C GLU A 107 4.94 15.39 14.62
N LEU A 108 5.36 15.84 13.42
CA LEU A 108 5.27 15.03 12.20
C LEU A 108 6.14 13.78 12.34
N LYS A 109 5.51 12.63 12.15
CA LYS A 109 6.15 11.32 12.08
C LYS A 109 6.91 11.17 10.76
N GLU A 110 7.95 10.34 10.75
CA GLU A 110 8.62 9.94 9.51
C GLU A 110 7.64 9.08 8.70
N SER A 111 7.51 9.34 7.40
CA SER A 111 6.39 8.83 6.61
C SER A 111 6.85 8.13 5.35
N TYR A 112 6.19 7.01 5.05
CA TYR A 112 6.48 6.15 3.91
C TYR A 112 5.22 5.98 3.07
N VAL A 113 5.29 6.34 1.79
CA VAL A 113 4.29 5.96 0.80
C VAL A 113 4.90 4.87 -0.07
N ILE A 114 4.34 3.67 -0.01
CA ILE A 114 4.86 2.44 -0.62
C ILE A 114 3.87 1.93 -1.64
N PHE A 115 4.29 1.85 -2.90
CA PHE A 115 3.51 1.23 -3.95
C PHE A 115 4.07 -0.13 -4.31
N ILE A 116 3.25 -1.16 -4.27
CA ILE A 116 3.54 -2.51 -4.77
C ILE A 116 2.84 -2.65 -6.13
N CYS A 117 3.60 -2.50 -7.21
CA CYS A 117 3.08 -2.49 -8.57
C CYS A 117 3.27 -3.85 -9.26
N LYS A 118 2.20 -4.40 -9.83
CA LYS A 118 2.27 -5.66 -10.60
C LYS A 118 3.06 -5.53 -11.91
N THR A 119 3.12 -4.32 -12.46
CA THR A 119 3.86 -3.96 -13.67
C THR A 119 4.77 -2.76 -13.39
N ASP A 120 5.79 -2.55 -14.22
CA ASP A 120 6.71 -1.42 -14.09
C ASP A 120 6.00 -0.05 -14.16
N PRO A 121 6.00 0.74 -13.08
CA PRO A 121 5.36 2.06 -13.08
C PRO A 121 6.15 3.12 -13.85
N PHE A 122 7.47 2.95 -14.06
CA PHE A 122 8.36 3.97 -14.63
C PHE A 122 9.06 3.55 -15.92
N ASP A 123 8.89 2.30 -16.36
CA ASP A 123 9.53 1.71 -17.54
C ASP A 123 11.07 1.70 -17.46
N LEU A 124 11.61 1.62 -16.23
CA LEU A 124 13.06 1.63 -15.97
C LEU A 124 13.61 0.22 -15.70
N SER A 125 12.75 -0.79 -15.65
CA SER A 125 13.08 -2.22 -15.50
C SER A 125 13.86 -2.57 -14.23
N GLU A 126 13.63 -1.88 -13.11
CA GLU A 126 14.22 -2.18 -11.81
C GLU A 126 13.17 -2.77 -10.87
N PRO A 127 13.56 -3.65 -9.91
CA PRO A 127 12.61 -4.25 -8.95
C PRO A 127 12.16 -3.25 -7.87
N CYS A 128 12.96 -2.21 -7.60
CA CYS A 128 12.68 -1.23 -6.56
C CYS A 128 13.16 0.17 -6.97
N TYR A 129 12.33 1.18 -6.69
CA TYR A 129 12.64 2.61 -6.84
C TYR A 129 12.44 3.32 -5.51
N LYS A 130 13.49 3.98 -5.01
CA LYS A 130 13.44 4.78 -3.78
C LYS A 130 13.66 6.24 -4.13
N VAL A 131 12.72 7.10 -3.76
CA VAL A 131 12.77 8.53 -4.08
C VAL A 131 12.88 9.35 -2.78
N LYS A 132 13.80 10.32 -2.78
CA LYS A 132 14.03 11.27 -1.68
C LYS A 132 14.26 12.68 -2.24
N SER A 133 14.02 13.69 -1.41
CA SER A 133 14.32 15.08 -1.71
C SER A 133 15.81 15.38 -1.53
N ILE A 134 16.41 16.11 -2.46
CA ILE A 134 17.81 16.59 -2.41
C ILE A 134 17.86 18.09 -2.69
N PHE A 135 18.97 18.73 -2.35
CA PHE A 135 19.22 20.11 -2.75
C PHE A 135 19.67 20.15 -4.22
N GLU A 136 18.99 20.94 -5.06
CA GLU A 136 19.31 21.05 -6.49
C GLU A 136 20.77 21.47 -6.75
N ASN A 137 21.27 22.43 -5.98
CA ASN A 137 22.65 22.92 -6.08
C ASN A 137 23.67 22.04 -5.34
N HIS A 138 23.21 21.07 -4.55
CA HIS A 138 24.05 20.14 -3.78
C HIS A 138 23.45 18.73 -3.82
N PRO A 139 23.51 18.03 -4.97
CA PRO A 139 22.84 16.73 -5.14
C PRO A 139 23.34 15.64 -4.19
N GLU A 140 24.53 15.82 -3.62
CA GLU A 140 25.11 14.95 -2.58
C GLU A 140 24.44 15.10 -1.20
N LYS A 141 23.65 16.16 -0.99
CA LYS A 141 22.98 16.45 0.28
C LYS A 141 21.50 16.12 0.21
N LEU A 142 21.05 15.33 1.19
CA LEU A 142 19.65 15.02 1.40
C LEU A 142 18.92 16.21 2.05
N PHE A 143 17.75 16.55 1.51
CA PHE A 143 16.79 17.39 2.22
C PHE A 143 15.99 16.48 3.16
N ASN A 144 16.32 16.55 4.45
CA ASN A 144 15.82 15.61 5.45
C ASN A 144 14.40 15.99 5.93
N ASP A 145 13.44 15.98 5.01
CA ASP A 145 12.01 16.21 5.27
C ASP A 145 11.28 15.01 5.89
N LYS A 146 12.00 13.90 6.10
CA LYS A 146 11.46 12.66 6.68
C LYS A 146 10.32 12.04 5.87
N THR A 147 10.26 12.34 4.58
CA THR A 147 9.34 11.72 3.64
C THR A 147 10.06 10.69 2.77
N HIS A 148 9.42 9.55 2.55
CA HIS A 148 9.97 8.45 1.78
C HIS A 148 8.93 7.91 0.80
N LYS A 149 9.35 7.73 -0.45
CA LYS A 149 8.52 7.14 -1.49
C LYS A 149 9.23 5.92 -2.03
N VAL A 150 8.56 4.78 -1.98
CA VAL A 150 9.14 3.50 -2.39
C VAL A 150 8.19 2.82 -3.36
N PHE A 151 8.70 2.37 -4.50
CA PHE A 151 7.91 1.69 -5.52
C PHE A 151 8.56 0.36 -5.82
N TYR A 152 7.82 -0.71 -5.59
CA TYR A 152 8.22 -2.07 -5.93
C TYR A 152 7.57 -2.49 -7.23
N ASN A 153 8.38 -3.08 -8.11
CA ASN A 153 7.95 -3.57 -9.42
C ASN A 153 8.01 -5.10 -9.41
N ALA A 154 6.85 -5.71 -9.16
CA ALA A 154 6.75 -7.16 -9.11
C ALA A 154 7.14 -7.82 -10.44
N SER A 155 6.91 -7.18 -11.60
CA SER A 155 7.28 -7.77 -12.89
C SER A 155 8.80 -7.94 -13.08
N ALA A 156 9.61 -7.20 -12.31
CA ALA A 156 11.06 -7.27 -12.34
C ALA A 156 11.65 -8.14 -11.20
N TYR A 157 10.84 -8.99 -10.54
CA TYR A 157 11.27 -9.83 -9.40
C TYR A 157 12.58 -10.58 -9.66
N LYS A 158 12.82 -11.05 -10.90
CA LYS A 158 14.04 -11.79 -11.28
C LYS A 158 15.35 -11.00 -11.13
N LYS A 159 15.28 -9.68 -11.00
CA LYS A 159 16.44 -8.80 -10.80
C LYS A 159 16.67 -8.47 -9.32
N GLU A 160 15.73 -8.82 -8.45
CA GLU A 160 15.89 -8.62 -7.02
C GLU A 160 16.93 -9.60 -6.48
N THR A 161 17.78 -9.09 -5.59
CA THR A 161 18.91 -9.82 -5.01
C THR A 161 18.67 -10.18 -3.55
N ASP A 162 17.78 -9.46 -2.86
CA ASP A 162 17.31 -9.85 -1.54
C ASP A 162 16.33 -11.03 -1.65
N PRO A 163 16.61 -12.19 -1.02
CA PRO A 163 15.76 -13.38 -1.15
C PRO A 163 14.32 -13.19 -0.64
N GLU A 164 14.12 -12.41 0.43
CA GLU A 164 12.79 -12.22 1.02
C GLU A 164 11.94 -11.30 0.13
N ILE A 165 12.54 -10.24 -0.40
CA ILE A 165 11.86 -9.36 -1.37
C ILE A 165 11.62 -10.10 -2.68
N TYR A 166 12.60 -10.88 -3.16
CA TYR A 166 12.45 -11.70 -4.37
C TYR A 166 11.22 -12.61 -4.27
N ALA A 167 11.12 -13.40 -3.18
CA ALA A 167 10.01 -14.32 -2.96
C ALA A 167 8.67 -13.57 -2.91
N PHE A 168 8.62 -12.45 -2.20
CA PHE A 168 7.42 -11.63 -2.10
C PHE A 168 6.97 -11.04 -3.46
N LEU A 169 7.89 -10.45 -4.23
CA LEU A 169 7.59 -9.89 -5.56
C LEU A 169 7.21 -10.97 -6.56
N GLN A 170 7.88 -12.13 -6.50
CA GLN A 170 7.53 -13.28 -7.32
C GLN A 170 6.11 -13.76 -6.99
N TYR A 171 5.76 -13.90 -5.70
CA TYR A 171 4.41 -14.22 -5.26
C TYR A 171 3.36 -13.23 -5.78
N ILE A 172 3.61 -11.92 -5.68
CA ILE A 172 2.72 -10.89 -6.24
C ILE A 172 2.54 -11.05 -7.77
N SER A 173 3.61 -11.42 -8.47
CA SER A 173 3.59 -11.58 -9.92
C SER A 173 2.92 -12.87 -10.39
N THR A 174 3.10 -13.99 -9.68
CA THR A 174 2.74 -15.34 -10.14
C THR A 174 1.61 -15.98 -9.34
N ASN A 175 1.31 -15.46 -8.15
CA ASN A 175 0.44 -16.06 -7.15
C ASN A 175 0.90 -17.46 -6.68
N ILE A 176 2.20 -17.75 -6.78
CA ILE A 176 2.83 -18.99 -6.32
C ILE A 176 3.76 -18.63 -5.16
N PRO A 177 3.55 -19.18 -3.94
CA PRO A 177 4.44 -18.94 -2.81
C PRO A 177 5.76 -19.72 -2.96
N GLU A 178 6.86 -19.16 -2.46
CA GLU A 178 8.21 -19.76 -2.54
C GLU A 178 8.91 -19.86 -1.16
N ASP A 179 8.43 -19.12 -0.16
CA ASP A 179 8.95 -19.13 1.21
C ASP A 179 7.84 -19.26 2.25
N ASP A 180 8.23 -19.38 3.53
CA ASP A 180 7.28 -19.55 4.65
C ASP A 180 6.32 -18.35 4.75
N PHE A 181 6.80 -17.14 4.49
CA PHE A 181 5.99 -15.92 4.60
C PHE A 181 4.94 -15.81 3.49
N THR A 182 5.32 -16.03 2.24
CA THR A 182 4.38 -16.05 1.11
C THR A 182 3.42 -17.23 1.20
N SER A 183 3.85 -18.36 1.76
CA SER A 183 2.98 -19.51 2.05
C SER A 183 1.93 -19.16 3.11
N GLU A 184 2.31 -18.48 4.18
CA GLU A 184 1.36 -18.01 5.20
C GLU A 184 0.31 -17.07 4.61
N ILE A 185 0.73 -16.12 3.77
CA ILE A 185 -0.19 -15.21 3.08
C ILE A 185 -1.14 -16.01 2.18
N PHE A 186 -0.61 -16.92 1.38
CA PHE A 186 -1.39 -17.76 0.47
C PHE A 186 -2.43 -18.60 1.22
N ASP A 187 -2.05 -19.24 2.31
CA ASP A 187 -2.95 -20.05 3.13
C ASP A 187 -4.09 -19.20 3.72
N LYS A 188 -3.80 -17.98 4.18
CA LYS A 188 -4.84 -17.06 4.67
C LYS A 188 -5.75 -16.57 3.56
N VAL A 189 -5.23 -16.32 2.36
CA VAL A 189 -6.06 -16.00 1.18
C VAL A 189 -7.03 -17.13 0.90
N GLU A 190 -6.54 -18.38 0.84
CA GLU A 190 -7.37 -19.56 0.58
C GLU A 190 -8.38 -19.83 1.72
N ALA A 191 -8.00 -19.57 2.97
CA ALA A 191 -8.92 -19.64 4.10
C ALA A 191 -10.04 -18.59 4.01
N ASN A 192 -9.69 -17.34 3.67
CA ASN A 192 -10.67 -16.25 3.52
C ASN A 192 -11.67 -16.54 2.40
N LYS A 193 -11.23 -17.10 1.27
CA LYS A 193 -12.15 -17.51 0.19
C LYS A 193 -13.23 -18.48 0.65
N ARG A 194 -12.92 -19.34 1.63
CA ARG A 194 -13.85 -20.33 2.19
C ARG A 194 -14.68 -19.78 3.36
N ASN A 195 -14.35 -18.60 3.86
CA ASN A 195 -15.04 -17.97 4.97
C ASN A 195 -16.34 -17.31 4.51
N GLU A 196 -17.48 -17.74 5.05
CA GLU A 196 -18.80 -17.22 4.67
C GLU A 196 -18.98 -15.73 4.95
N GLN A 197 -18.42 -15.25 6.07
CA GLN A 197 -18.47 -13.83 6.44
C GLN A 197 -17.69 -13.00 5.43
N PHE A 198 -16.47 -13.42 5.08
CA PHE A 198 -15.67 -12.77 4.04
C PHE A 198 -16.40 -12.72 2.69
N ARG A 199 -17.00 -13.84 2.27
CA ARG A 199 -17.79 -13.91 1.02
C ARG A 199 -18.98 -12.95 1.06
N SER A 200 -19.66 -12.86 2.20
CA SER A 200 -20.79 -11.95 2.39
C SER A 200 -20.36 -10.48 2.34
N ASP A 201 -19.29 -10.14 3.05
CA ASP A 201 -18.75 -8.77 3.09
C ASP A 201 -18.24 -8.34 1.71
N TYR A 202 -17.54 -9.22 0.99
CA TYR A 202 -17.13 -8.98 -0.39
C TYR A 202 -18.35 -8.72 -1.29
N MET A 203 -19.38 -9.58 -1.24
CA MET A 203 -20.59 -9.38 -2.03
C MET A 203 -21.29 -8.06 -1.69
N ARG A 204 -21.33 -7.64 -0.42
CA ARG A 204 -21.92 -6.34 -0.03
C ARG A 204 -21.12 -5.16 -0.57
N CYS A 205 -19.79 -5.21 -0.48
CA CYS A 205 -18.94 -4.18 -1.09
C CYS A 205 -19.15 -4.11 -2.60
N ASN A 206 -19.31 -5.25 -3.27
CA ASN A 206 -19.57 -5.28 -4.72
C ASN A 206 -20.86 -4.57 -5.10
N ILE A 207 -21.93 -4.74 -4.31
CA ILE A 207 -23.21 -4.08 -4.56
C ILE A 207 -23.05 -2.57 -4.36
N HIS A 208 -22.40 -2.15 -3.27
CA HIS A 208 -22.16 -0.72 -3.00
C HIS A 208 -21.34 -0.04 -4.10
N ASP A 209 -20.25 -0.67 -4.56
CA ASP A 209 -19.44 -0.14 -5.66
C ASP A 209 -20.23 -0.10 -6.98
N PHE A 210 -21.09 -1.08 -7.23
CA PHE A 210 -21.97 -1.10 -8.41
C PHE A 210 -22.98 0.04 -8.40
N ASP A 211 -23.64 0.28 -7.27
CA ASP A 211 -24.62 1.37 -7.10
C ASP A 211 -23.97 2.74 -7.33
N ILE A 212 -22.78 2.98 -6.76
CA ILE A 212 -22.00 4.22 -6.98
C ILE A 212 -21.64 4.40 -8.47
N MET A 213 -21.27 3.32 -9.16
CA MET A 213 -20.94 3.37 -10.58
C MET A 213 -22.15 3.61 -11.50
N GLU A 214 -23.36 3.21 -11.10
CA GLU A 214 -24.59 3.52 -11.84
C GLU A 214 -25.01 4.98 -11.62
N GLU A 215 -25.04 5.44 -10.36
CA GLU A 215 -25.36 6.84 -10.02
C GLU A 215 -24.39 7.84 -10.68
N GLY A 216 -23.10 7.50 -10.75
CA GLY A 216 -22.08 8.32 -11.40
C GLY A 216 -22.15 8.38 -12.94
N LYS A 217 -22.97 7.54 -13.59
CA LYS A 217 -23.21 7.59 -15.04
C LYS A 217 -24.44 8.40 -15.44
N GLU A 218 -25.29 8.78 -14.48
CA GLU A 218 -26.49 9.58 -14.71
C GLU A 218 -26.26 11.10 -14.55
N LEU A 219 -25.01 11.54 -14.33
CA LEU A 219 -24.57 12.93 -14.28
C LEU A 219 -23.67 13.28 -15.48
#